data_AF-A0A2I1H7L1-F1
#
_entry.id   AF-A0A2I1H7L1-F1
#
_cell.length_a   1.000
_cell.length_b   1.000
_cell.length_c   1.000
_cell.angle_alpha   90.00
_cell.angle_beta   90.00
_cell.angle_gamma   90.00
#
_symmetry.space_group_name_H-M   'P 1'
#
loop_
_entity.id
_entity.type
_entity.pdbx_description
1 polymer ?
#
loop_
_entity_poly.entity_id
_entity_poly.type
_entity_poly.pdbx_seq_one_letter_code
_entity_poly.pdbx_strand_id
1 'polypeptide(L)'
;PSARVRWVKIGSNIDPSIMEGNWDKDDIDNLEVEICSFPMIGRDLEEVTKRKIYTHAQVFTKRKKYPSQKIKEKLEPESGDDVSD
;
A
#
# COMPACT_ATOMS: atom_id res chain seq x y z
N PRO A 1 -9.17 -25.01 19.06
CA PRO A 1 -8.60 -24.34 17.87
C PRO A 1 -7.41 -23.45 18.26
N SER A 2 -6.22 -23.73 17.72
CA SER A 2 -5.02 -22.94 18.04
C SER A 2 -4.93 -21.76 17.07
N ALA A 3 -5.17 -20.55 17.57
CA ALA A 3 -4.93 -19.33 16.82
C ALA A 3 -3.42 -19.17 16.52
N ARG A 4 -3.11 -18.54 15.40
CA ARG A 4 -1.77 -18.15 14.96
C ARG A 4 -1.70 -16.64 14.89
N VAL A 5 -0.47 -16.14 15.07
CA VAL A 5 -0.15 -14.73 15.01
C VAL A 5 0.87 -14.54 13.89
N ARG A 6 0.69 -13.51 13.07
CA ARG A 6 1.68 -13.12 12.05
C ARG A 6 1.88 -11.60 12.05
N TRP A 7 3.13 -11.21 12.19
CA TRP A 7 3.56 -9.82 12.01
C TRP A 7 3.77 -9.50 10.54
N VAL A 8 3.37 -8.30 10.14
CA VAL A 8 3.65 -7.78 8.79
C VAL A 8 5.05 -7.21 8.78
N LYS A 9 5.83 -7.51 7.73
CA LYS A 9 7.21 -7.02 7.60
C LYS A 9 7.21 -5.53 7.23
N ILE A 10 8.17 -4.78 7.78
CA ILE A 10 8.49 -3.42 7.34
C ILE A 10 8.83 -3.42 5.84
N GLY A 11 8.35 -2.42 5.11
CA GLY A 11 8.52 -2.29 3.66
C GLY A 11 7.54 -3.15 2.83
N SER A 12 6.64 -3.91 3.47
CA SER A 12 5.58 -4.61 2.74
C SER A 12 4.62 -3.61 2.12
N ASN A 13 4.05 -3.95 0.95
CA ASN A 13 2.90 -3.22 0.40
C ASN A 13 1.72 -3.34 1.37
N ILE A 14 0.86 -2.32 1.35
CA ILE A 14 -0.36 -2.33 2.14
C ILE A 14 -1.36 -3.31 1.51
N ASP A 15 -1.89 -4.23 2.31
CA ASP A 15 -2.94 -5.16 1.92
C ASP A 15 -4.17 -4.95 2.82
N PRO A 16 -5.19 -4.20 2.35
CA PRO A 16 -6.42 -3.95 3.11
C PRO A 16 -7.18 -5.21 3.51
N SER A 17 -6.92 -6.36 2.87
CA SER A 17 -7.58 -7.62 3.22
C SER A 17 -7.09 -8.22 4.55
N ILE A 18 -5.93 -7.76 5.04
CA ILE A 18 -5.30 -8.28 6.28
C ILE A 18 -4.74 -7.19 7.19
N MET A 19 -4.76 -5.92 6.78
CA MET A 19 -4.19 -4.79 7.49
C MET A 19 -5.24 -3.69 7.72
N GLU A 20 -5.06 -2.94 8.80
CA GLU A 20 -5.80 -1.73 9.16
C GLU A 20 -4.82 -0.61 9.53
N GLY A 21 -5.22 0.63 9.26
CA GLY A 21 -4.46 1.83 9.58
C GLY A 21 -5.03 3.05 8.86
N ASN A 22 -4.31 4.17 8.95
CA ASN A 22 -4.77 5.46 8.44
C ASN A 22 -4.12 5.74 7.06
N TRP A 23 -4.73 5.22 5.99
CA TRP A 23 -4.35 5.54 4.61
C TRP A 23 -5.57 5.79 3.74
N ASP A 24 -5.42 6.71 2.79
CA ASP A 24 -6.41 6.91 1.74
C ASP A 24 -6.31 5.77 0.71
N LYS A 25 -7.47 5.26 0.27
CA LYS A 25 -7.52 4.14 -0.69
C LYS A 25 -6.85 4.47 -2.02
N ASP A 26 -6.86 5.75 -2.40
CA ASP A 26 -6.30 6.23 -3.66
C ASP A 26 -4.77 6.39 -3.63
N ASP A 27 -4.14 6.47 -2.45
CA ASP A 27 -2.67 6.60 -2.29
C ASP A 27 -1.99 5.28 -1.89
N ILE A 28 -2.76 4.18 -1.82
CA ILE A 28 -2.29 2.91 -1.22
C ILE A 28 -1.08 2.31 -1.94
N ASP A 29 -1.00 2.48 -3.25
CA ASP A 29 0.09 1.96 -4.09
C ASP A 29 1.43 2.67 -3.83
N ASN A 30 1.37 3.90 -3.31
CA ASN A 30 2.55 4.71 -2.99
C ASN A 30 3.02 4.52 -1.54
N LEU A 31 2.32 3.69 -0.76
CA LEU A 31 2.58 3.46 0.66
C LEU A 31 3.20 2.07 0.91
N GLU A 32 4.05 2.01 1.92
CA GLU A 32 4.57 0.75 2.48
C GLU A 32 4.49 0.77 4.01
N VAL A 33 4.51 -0.41 4.61
CA VAL A 33 4.50 -0.56 6.07
C VAL A 33 5.77 0.05 6.67
N GLU A 34 5.60 1.04 7.52
CA GLU A 34 6.68 1.58 8.36
C GLU A 34 6.82 0.73 9.63
N ILE A 35 5.71 0.50 10.34
CA ILE A 35 5.65 -0.25 11.59
C ILE A 35 4.38 -1.09 11.62
N CYS A 36 4.47 -2.33 12.07
CA CYS A 36 3.33 -3.16 12.46
C CYS A 36 3.20 -3.11 13.99
N SER A 37 2.21 -2.38 14.50
CA SER A 37 2.02 -2.16 15.94
C SER A 37 1.19 -3.26 16.60
N PHE A 38 0.35 -3.94 15.82
CA PHE A 38 -0.42 -5.10 16.26
C PHE A 38 -0.44 -6.17 15.16
N PRO A 39 -0.22 -7.45 15.47
CA PRO A 39 -0.12 -8.49 14.45
C PRO A 39 -1.50 -8.92 13.95
N MET A 40 -1.54 -9.59 12.78
CA MET A 40 -2.76 -10.29 12.37
C MET A 40 -2.92 -11.56 13.22
N ILE A 41 -4.15 -11.88 13.59
CA ILE A 41 -4.50 -13.08 14.36
C ILE A 41 -5.54 -13.88 13.60
N GLY A 42 -5.33 -15.19 13.47
CA GLY A 42 -6.24 -16.06 12.72
C GLY A 42 -5.86 -17.53 12.74
N ARG A 43 -6.40 -18.31 11.81
CA ARG A 43 -6.00 -19.71 11.54
C ARG A 43 -5.69 -19.90 10.06
N ASP A 44 -4.92 -20.94 9.75
CA ASP A 44 -4.55 -21.31 8.38
C ASP A 44 -3.99 -20.12 7.59
N LEU A 45 -3.26 -19.24 8.29
CA LEU A 45 -2.90 -17.91 7.81
C LEU A 45 -2.07 -17.95 6.51
N GLU A 46 -1.37 -19.05 6.23
CA GLU A 46 -0.52 -19.25 5.04
C GLU A 46 -1.33 -19.59 3.77
N GLU A 47 -2.56 -20.08 3.92
CA GLU A 47 -3.39 -20.54 2.81
C GLU A 47 -4.54 -19.55 2.58
N VAL A 48 -4.41 -18.68 1.57
CA VAL A 48 -5.33 -17.55 1.34
C VAL A 48 -6.80 -17.98 1.21
N THR A 49 -7.08 -19.16 0.66
CA THR A 49 -8.45 -19.68 0.47
C THR A 49 -9.06 -20.28 1.75
N LYS A 50 -8.23 -20.72 2.69
CA LYS A 50 -8.68 -21.36 3.95
C LYS A 50 -8.50 -20.47 5.17
N ARG A 51 -7.67 -19.43 5.06
CA ARG A 51 -7.36 -18.54 6.18
C ARG A 51 -8.65 -17.96 6.73
N LYS A 52 -8.75 -17.95 8.06
CA LYS A 52 -9.77 -17.18 8.76
C LYS A 52 -9.07 -16.16 9.62
N ILE A 53 -9.29 -14.89 9.29
CA ILE A 53 -8.74 -13.76 10.01
C ILE A 53 -9.72 -13.41 11.13
N TYR A 54 -9.22 -13.32 12.36
CA TYR A 54 -9.97 -12.88 13.53
C TYR A 54 -9.68 -11.40 13.82
N THR A 55 -8.46 -10.95 13.55
CA THR A 55 -8.04 -9.56 13.73
C THR A 55 -7.02 -9.19 12.66
N HIS A 56 -7.21 -8.04 12.02
CA HIS A 56 -6.26 -7.48 11.07
C HIS A 56 -5.01 -6.96 11.78
N ALA A 57 -3.88 -6.90 11.06
CA ALA A 57 -2.69 -6.24 11.57
C ALA A 57 -2.90 -4.72 11.61
N GLN A 58 -2.57 -4.06 12.72
CA GLN A 58 -2.55 -2.60 12.78
C GLN A 58 -1.17 -2.13 12.29
N VAL A 59 -1.15 -1.28 11.27
CA VAL A 59 0.09 -0.79 10.66
C VAL A 59 0.10 0.72 10.50
N PHE A 60 1.29 1.30 10.69
CA PHE A 60 1.62 2.67 10.28
C PHE A 60 2.31 2.62 8.93
N THR A 61 2.02 3.61 8.10
CA THR A 61 2.47 3.66 6.71
C THR A 61 3.43 4.84 6.50
N LYS A 62 4.32 4.66 5.54
CA LYS A 62 5.17 5.73 5.01
C LYS A 62 5.13 5.67 3.49
N ARG A 63 5.49 6.77 2.84
CA ARG A 63 5.63 6.80 1.39
C ARG A 63 6.86 6.02 0.93
N LYS A 64 6.68 5.24 -0.13
CA LYS A 64 7.77 4.57 -0.84
C LYS A 64 8.74 5.62 -1.35
N LYS A 65 10.03 5.39 -1.12
CA LYS A 65 11.07 6.15 -1.81
C LYS A 65 11.20 5.56 -3.21
N TYR A 66 10.51 6.14 -4.19
CA TYR A 66 10.86 5.84 -5.57
C TYR A 66 12.34 6.21 -5.75
N PRO A 67 13.21 5.31 -6.26
CA PRO A 67 14.48 5.77 -6.78
C PRO A 67 14.12 6.78 -7.86
N SER A 68 14.58 8.02 -7.71
CA SER A 68 14.26 9.15 -8.57
C SER A 68 14.25 8.72 -10.03
N GLN A 69 13.06 8.45 -10.60
CA GLN A 69 12.97 8.28 -12.03
C GLN A 69 13.29 9.66 -12.59
N LYS A 70 14.40 9.75 -13.34
CA LYS A 70 14.70 10.93 -14.15
C LYS A 70 13.40 11.30 -14.87
N ILE A 71 12.87 12.48 -14.55
CA ILE A 71 11.77 13.09 -15.29
C ILE A 71 12.23 13.06 -16.75
N LYS A 72 11.64 12.18 -17.57
CA LYS A 72 11.67 12.38 -19.02
C LYS A 72 10.73 13.54 -19.25
N GLU A 73 11.35 14.70 -19.27
CA GLU A 73 10.85 15.93 -19.84
C GLU A 73 10.09 15.61 -21.13
N LYS A 74 8.78 15.73 -21.07
CA LYS A 74 7.99 16.12 -22.23
C LYS A 74 7.17 17.31 -21.77
N LEU A 75 7.88 18.44 -21.62
CA LEU A 75 7.25 19.74 -21.79
C LEU A 75 6.51 19.73 -23.14
N GLU A 76 5.30 20.25 -23.10
CA GLU A 76 4.36 20.35 -24.21
C GLU A 76 4.89 21.29 -25.31
N PRO A 77 4.11 21.50 -26.39
CA PRO A 77 3.47 22.81 -26.36
C PRO A 77 1.99 22.78 -26.76
N GLU A 78 1.23 23.58 -26.03
CA GLU A 78 0.04 24.25 -26.53
C GLU A 78 0.36 24.93 -27.87
N SER A 79 -0.42 24.65 -28.90
CA SER A 79 -0.52 25.54 -30.06
C SER A 79 -1.85 26.26 -29.94
N GLY A 80 -1.76 27.49 -29.43
CA GLY A 80 -2.85 28.46 -29.44
C GLY A 80 -3.23 28.88 -30.87
N ASP A 81 -4.40 29.47 -30.92
CA ASP A 81 -5.06 30.03 -32.11
C ASP A 81 -4.18 31.06 -32.84
N ASP A 82 -4.13 30.97 -34.17
CA ASP A 82 -3.63 32.05 -35.02
C ASP A 82 -4.72 32.41 -36.04
N VAL A 83 -5.11 33.68 -36.00
CA VAL A 83 -6.15 34.35 -36.77
C VAL A 83 -5.58 34.74 -38.12
N SER A 84 -6.25 34.40 -39.22
CA SER A 84 -5.93 34.93 -40.55
C SER A 84 -6.89 36.04 -40.95
N ASP A 85 -6.30 37.21 -41.25
CA ASP A 85 -6.84 38.45 -41.84
C ASP A 85 -7.52 38.23 -43.21
#